data_AF-A0A934HCR5-F1
#
_entry.id   AF-A0A934HCR5-F1
#
_cell.length_a   1.000
_cell.length_b   1.000
_cell.length_c   1.000
_cell.angle_alpha   90.00
_cell.angle_beta   90.00
_cell.angle_gamma   90.00
#
_symmetry.space_group_name_H-M   'P 1'
#
loop_
_entity.id
_entity.type
_entity.pdbx_description
1 polymer ?
#
loop_
_entity_poly.entity_id
_entity_poly.type
_entity_poly.pdbx_seq_one_letter_code
_entity_poly.pdbx_strand_id
1 'polypeptide(L)'
;MEKYGQISITIGTLGIVIALMGVFPGIVGLEATEGIGVLQVLVMLAGFSILFSSAYVFVKQTFYPGLPTTLSQDIGLRLTLTGLLIAAAAGLADVLGFGSHPSTAASRPLLGRLQVMGFIGSLLLASAGVMIFALFGPHPSKEESPKGETIPPNGENG
;
A
#
# COMPACT_ATOMS: atom_id res chain seq x y z
N MET A 1 -20.04 10.15 5.83
CA MET A 1 -18.83 9.90 5.03
C MET A 1 -17.56 10.29 5.78
N GLU A 2 -17.58 11.39 6.56
CA GLU A 2 -16.43 11.90 7.35
C GLU A 2 -15.74 10.87 8.28
N LYS A 3 -16.52 10.02 8.97
CA LYS A 3 -15.98 9.01 9.90
C LYS A 3 -15.06 7.98 9.23
N TYR A 4 -15.33 7.61 7.98
CA TYR A 4 -14.55 6.57 7.30
C TYR A 4 -13.17 7.07 6.87
N GLY A 5 -13.08 8.34 6.46
CA GLY A 5 -11.79 9.01 6.20
C GLY A 5 -10.93 9.12 7.47
N GLN A 6 -11.53 9.46 8.60
CA GLN A 6 -10.82 9.52 9.88
C GLN A 6 -10.29 8.15 10.33
N ILE A 7 -11.09 7.08 10.15
CA ILE A 7 -10.69 5.72 10.47
C ILE A 7 -9.49 5.28 9.62
N SER A 8 -9.52 5.55 8.30
CA SER A 8 -8.41 5.17 7.41
C SER A 8 -7.12 5.93 7.73
N ILE A 9 -7.19 7.23 8.07
CA ILE A 9 -6.02 7.99 8.54
C ILE A 9 -5.46 7.40 9.84
N THR A 10 -6.34 7.02 10.77
CA THR A 10 -5.91 6.44 12.06
C THR A 10 -5.20 5.10 11.84
N ILE A 11 -5.78 4.23 11.02
CA ILE A 11 -5.19 2.94 10.66
C ILE A 11 -3.87 3.13 9.90
N GLY A 12 -3.79 4.11 9.00
CA GLY A 12 -2.55 4.41 8.27
C GLY A 12 -1.46 4.96 9.16
N THR A 13 -1.81 5.82 10.11
CA THR A 13 -0.88 6.32 11.12
C THR A 13 -0.34 5.18 11.97
N LEU A 14 -1.20 4.24 12.40
CA LEU A 14 -0.77 3.03 13.09
C LEU A 14 0.17 2.18 12.22
N GLY A 15 -0.12 2.03 10.93
CA GLY A 15 0.76 1.35 9.98
C GLY A 15 2.15 1.99 9.90
N ILE A 16 2.24 3.32 9.88
CA ILE A 16 3.51 4.07 9.92
C ILE A 16 4.27 3.77 11.22
N VAL A 17 3.60 3.83 12.36
CA VAL A 17 4.24 3.55 13.66
C VAL A 17 4.82 2.13 13.70
N ILE A 18 4.04 1.13 13.24
CA ILE A 18 4.49 -0.27 13.18
C ILE A 18 5.67 -0.40 12.20
N ALA A 19 5.61 0.24 11.03
CA ALA A 19 6.70 0.22 10.06
C ALA A 19 7.98 0.82 10.66
N LEU A 20 7.89 1.94 11.37
CA LEU A 20 9.02 2.60 12.03
C LEU A 20 9.61 1.76 13.17
N MET A 21 8.78 1.04 13.93
CA MET A 21 9.26 0.06 14.91
C MET A 21 10.08 -1.05 14.24
N GLY A 22 9.67 -1.48 13.05
CA GLY A 22 10.45 -2.39 12.21
C GLY A 22 11.75 -1.75 11.69
N VAL A 23 11.76 -0.47 11.31
CA VAL A 23 13.01 0.18 10.83
C VAL A 23 14.01 0.36 11.98
N PHE A 24 13.53 0.75 13.15
CA PHE A 24 14.36 1.04 14.31
C PHE A 24 13.93 0.20 15.52
N PRO A 25 14.29 -1.11 15.58
CA PRO A 25 13.94 -1.96 16.72
C PRO A 25 14.54 -1.46 18.04
N GLY A 26 15.61 -0.65 17.97
CA GLY A 26 16.21 0.01 19.14
C GLY A 26 15.28 1.01 19.84
N ILE A 27 14.24 1.52 19.17
CA ILE A 27 13.21 2.37 19.81
C ILE A 27 12.42 1.57 20.86
N VAL A 28 12.32 0.25 20.68
CA VAL A 28 11.57 -0.66 21.57
C VAL A 28 12.48 -1.28 22.65
N GLY A 29 13.77 -0.92 22.69
CA GLY A 29 14.72 -1.45 23.67
C GLY A 29 15.11 -2.91 23.44
N LEU A 30 14.88 -3.45 22.24
CA LEU A 30 15.33 -4.79 21.87
C LEU A 30 16.82 -4.73 21.49
N GLU A 31 17.69 -5.27 22.34
CA GLU A 31 19.12 -5.42 22.03
C GLU A 31 19.32 -6.44 20.91
N ALA A 32 20.17 -6.12 19.93
CA ALA A 32 20.37 -6.91 18.71
C ALA A 32 20.96 -8.31 19.00
N THR A 33 20.10 -9.26 19.33
CA THR A 33 20.39 -10.69 19.48
C THR A 33 20.15 -11.43 18.16
N GLU A 34 20.88 -12.53 17.92
CA GLU A 34 20.65 -13.44 16.77
C GLU A 34 19.17 -13.84 16.71
N GLY A 35 18.51 -13.54 15.58
CA GLY A 35 17.09 -13.84 15.33
C GLY A 35 16.15 -12.61 15.31
N ILE A 36 16.54 -11.47 15.87
CA ILE A 36 15.68 -10.27 15.90
C ILE A 36 15.50 -9.65 14.50
N GLY A 37 16.48 -9.81 13.60
CA GLY A 37 16.41 -9.26 12.24
C GLY A 37 15.22 -9.79 11.42
N VAL A 38 14.80 -11.03 11.62
CA VAL A 38 13.63 -11.62 10.92
C VAL A 38 12.33 -10.99 11.42
N LEU A 39 12.17 -10.91 12.75
CA LEU A 39 11.02 -10.26 13.35
C LEU A 39 10.95 -8.79 12.94
N GLN A 40 12.11 -8.13 12.87
CA GLN A 40 12.23 -6.76 12.41
C GLN A 40 11.67 -6.58 10.98
N VAL A 41 12.08 -7.44 10.05
CA VAL A 41 11.57 -7.42 8.67
C VAL A 41 10.07 -7.69 8.62
N LEU A 42 9.58 -8.69 9.37
CA LEU A 42 8.15 -9.03 9.41
C LEU A 42 7.28 -7.89 9.96
N VAL A 43 7.72 -7.25 11.04
CA VAL A 43 7.04 -6.09 11.63
C VAL A 43 7.02 -4.92 10.64
N MET A 44 8.14 -4.69 9.95
CA MET A 44 8.23 -3.65 8.93
C MET A 44 7.24 -3.91 7.77
N LEU A 45 7.21 -5.13 7.24
CA LEU A 45 6.29 -5.55 6.18
C LEU A 45 4.82 -5.45 6.59
N ALA A 46 4.49 -5.85 7.82
CA ALA A 46 3.14 -5.70 8.36
C ALA A 46 2.74 -4.22 8.43
N GLY A 47 3.63 -3.35 8.92
CA GLY A 47 3.40 -1.91 8.96
C GLY A 47 3.15 -1.29 7.59
N PHE A 48 3.98 -1.61 6.59
CA PHE A 48 3.78 -1.15 5.21
C PHE A 48 2.50 -1.70 4.57
N SER A 49 2.14 -2.96 4.85
CA SER A 49 0.89 -3.54 4.35
C SER A 49 -0.32 -2.78 4.88
N ILE A 50 -0.37 -2.53 6.20
CA ILE A 50 -1.44 -1.75 6.83
C ILE A 50 -1.47 -0.32 6.26
N LEU A 51 -0.30 0.31 6.15
CA LEU A 51 -0.16 1.65 5.59
C LEU A 51 -0.73 1.74 4.17
N PHE A 52 -0.28 0.88 3.24
CA PHE A 52 -0.75 0.93 1.86
C PHE A 52 -2.23 0.58 1.76
N SER A 53 -2.72 -0.44 2.45
CA SER A 53 -4.16 -0.77 2.49
C SER A 53 -5.00 0.41 2.98
N SER A 54 -4.56 1.08 4.05
CA SER A 54 -5.26 2.26 4.57
C SER A 54 -5.25 3.43 3.59
N ALA A 55 -4.15 3.64 2.86
CA ALA A 55 -4.02 4.69 1.86
C ALA A 55 -5.00 4.47 0.70
N TYR A 56 -5.16 3.23 0.21
CA TYR A 56 -6.18 2.90 -0.80
C TYR A 56 -7.60 3.20 -0.33
N VAL A 57 -7.93 2.79 0.90
CA VAL A 57 -9.25 3.05 1.49
C VAL A 57 -9.49 4.56 1.62
N PHE A 58 -8.49 5.30 2.13
CA PHE A 58 -8.55 6.75 2.28
C PHE A 58 -8.77 7.45 0.94
N VAL A 59 -7.98 7.09 -0.08
CA VAL A 59 -8.10 7.69 -1.42
C VAL A 59 -9.47 7.42 -2.02
N LYS A 60 -9.94 6.17 -1.96
CA LYS A 60 -11.22 5.79 -2.55
C LYS A 60 -12.40 6.47 -1.85
N GLN A 61 -12.33 6.67 -0.54
CA GLN A 61 -13.41 7.32 0.22
C GLN A 61 -13.38 8.85 0.12
N THR A 62 -12.20 9.45 0.03
CA THR A 62 -12.04 10.91 0.07
C THR A 62 -12.13 11.53 -1.32
N PHE A 63 -11.50 10.91 -2.32
CA PHE A 63 -11.40 11.49 -3.66
C PHE A 63 -12.38 10.89 -4.67
N TYR A 64 -12.73 9.61 -4.52
CA TYR A 64 -13.57 8.88 -5.49
C TYR A 64 -14.77 8.16 -4.87
N PRO A 65 -15.57 8.82 -4.00
CA PRO A 65 -16.69 8.17 -3.34
C PRO A 65 -17.76 7.72 -4.36
N GLY A 66 -18.02 6.41 -4.40
CA GLY A 66 -19.06 5.83 -5.25
C GLY A 66 -18.71 5.72 -6.74
N LEU A 67 -17.50 6.10 -7.16
CA LEU A 67 -17.07 5.91 -8.55
C LEU A 67 -16.41 4.52 -8.73
N PRO A 68 -16.59 3.89 -9.92
CA PRO A 68 -15.91 2.65 -10.26
C PRO A 68 -14.40 2.88 -10.39
N THR A 69 -13.60 1.88 -10.05
CA THR A 69 -12.14 1.93 -10.20
C THR A 69 -11.74 1.91 -11.67
N THR A 70 -10.78 2.76 -12.05
CA THR A 70 -10.23 2.79 -13.41
C THR A 70 -9.22 1.66 -13.63
N LEU A 71 -8.94 1.35 -14.90
CA LEU A 71 -7.89 0.40 -15.25
C LEU A 71 -6.52 0.80 -14.67
N SER A 72 -6.20 2.10 -14.70
CA SER A 72 -4.96 2.62 -14.12
C SER A 72 -4.89 2.43 -12.61
N GLN A 73 -6.02 2.58 -11.91
CA GLN A 73 -6.11 2.29 -10.48
C GLN A 73 -5.90 0.79 -10.18
N ASP A 74 -6.50 -0.10 -10.96
CA ASP A 74 -6.29 -1.53 -10.79
C ASP A 74 -4.83 -1.94 -11.05
N ILE A 75 -4.16 -1.32 -12.03
CA ILE A 75 -2.72 -1.50 -12.28
C ILE A 75 -1.91 -1.00 -11.09
N GLY A 76 -2.23 0.18 -10.54
CA GLY A 76 -1.57 0.73 -9.36
C GLY A 76 -1.67 -0.20 -8.15
N LEU A 77 -2.84 -0.79 -7.91
CA LEU A 77 -3.05 -1.77 -6.84
C LEU A 77 -2.21 -3.04 -7.05
N ARG A 78 -2.19 -3.59 -8.27
CA ARG A 78 -1.38 -4.77 -8.59
C ARG A 78 0.12 -4.49 -8.42
N LEU A 79 0.57 -3.32 -8.86
CA LEU A 79 1.97 -2.89 -8.72
C LEU A 79 2.38 -2.80 -7.25
N THR A 80 1.49 -2.31 -6.39
CA THR A 80 1.73 -2.29 -4.95
C THR A 80 1.85 -3.68 -4.36
N LEU A 81 0.92 -4.58 -4.70
CA LEU A 81 0.95 -5.96 -4.20
C LEU A 81 2.20 -6.71 -4.66
N THR A 82 2.61 -6.56 -5.92
CA THR A 82 3.83 -7.20 -6.42
C THR A 82 5.08 -6.60 -5.78
N GLY A 83 5.15 -5.28 -5.59
CA GLY A 83 6.22 -4.65 -4.84
C GLY A 83 6.31 -5.18 -3.40
N LEU A 84 5.18 -5.31 -2.71
CA LEU A 84 5.12 -5.86 -1.35
C LEU A 84 5.56 -7.32 -1.29
N LEU A 85 5.17 -8.13 -2.29
CA LEU A 85 5.59 -9.52 -2.42
C LEU A 85 7.10 -9.65 -2.64
N ILE A 86 7.68 -8.81 -3.51
CA ILE A 86 9.12 -8.79 -3.76
C ILE A 86 9.87 -8.33 -2.50
N ALA A 87 9.33 -7.34 -1.78
CA ALA A 87 9.88 -6.91 -0.50
C ALA A 87 9.86 -8.04 0.52
N ALA A 88 8.77 -8.81 0.59
CA ALA A 88 8.69 -9.99 1.46
C ALA A 88 9.75 -11.02 1.08
N ALA A 89 9.88 -11.36 -0.20
CA ALA A 89 10.84 -12.34 -0.68
C ALA A 89 12.29 -11.91 -0.41
N ALA A 90 12.62 -10.64 -0.65
CA ALA A 90 13.96 -10.10 -0.39
C ALA A 90 14.23 -10.01 1.12
N GLY A 91 13.31 -9.49 1.91
CA GLY A 91 13.47 -9.34 3.35
C GLY A 91 13.60 -10.67 4.09
N LEU A 92 12.88 -11.71 3.63
CA LEU A 92 12.91 -13.04 4.21
C LEU A 92 13.88 -14.01 3.51
N ALA A 93 14.70 -13.54 2.55
CA ALA A 93 15.59 -14.40 1.76
C ALA A 93 16.52 -15.27 2.61
N ASP A 94 17.05 -14.72 3.72
CA ASP A 94 17.90 -15.47 4.65
C ASP A 94 17.15 -16.59 5.38
N VAL A 95 15.87 -16.37 5.73
CA VAL A 95 15.01 -17.40 6.35
C VAL A 95 14.64 -18.50 5.37
N LEU A 96 14.47 -18.14 4.10
CA LEU A 96 14.09 -19.06 3.03
C LEU A 96 15.29 -19.89 2.52
N GLY A 97 16.50 -19.67 3.05
CA GLY A 97 17.70 -20.43 2.66
C GLY A 97 18.37 -19.96 1.36
N PHE A 98 17.89 -18.85 0.77
CA PHE A 98 18.51 -18.18 -0.39
C PHE A 98 19.43 -17.01 0.04
N GLY A 99 19.63 -16.85 1.35
CA GLY A 99 20.42 -15.81 1.96
C GLY A 99 21.91 -15.87 1.66
N SER A 100 22.56 -14.72 1.75
CA SER A 100 23.98 -14.55 1.40
C SER A 100 24.94 -14.73 2.58
N HIS A 101 24.42 -14.88 3.81
CA HIS A 101 25.22 -15.13 5.03
C HIS A 101 24.55 -16.18 5.92
N PRO A 102 25.10 -17.40 6.04
CA PRO A 102 24.83 -18.24 7.21
C PRO A 102 25.45 -17.58 8.44
N SER A 103 24.65 -17.38 9.50
CA SER A 103 25.07 -16.72 10.74
C SER A 103 26.40 -17.29 11.24
N THR A 104 27.45 -16.49 11.22
CA THR A 104 28.72 -16.81 11.88
C THR A 104 28.91 -15.79 13.00
N ALA A 105 29.14 -16.31 14.21
CA ALA A 105 29.02 -15.65 15.52
C ALA A 105 29.92 -14.41 15.79
N ALA A 106 30.50 -13.78 14.77
CA ALA A 106 31.43 -12.66 14.91
C ALA A 106 31.08 -11.43 14.05
N SER A 107 29.99 -11.44 13.29
CA SER A 107 29.52 -10.24 12.58
C SER A 107 28.02 -10.20 12.52
N ARG A 108 27.46 -9.00 12.77
CA ARG A 108 26.02 -8.71 12.77
C ARG A 108 25.31 -9.46 11.64
N PRO A 109 24.11 -10.02 11.87
CA PRO A 109 23.21 -10.49 10.82
C PRO A 109 22.89 -9.30 9.91
N LEU A 110 23.71 -9.10 8.89
CA LEU A 110 23.62 -8.00 7.94
C LEU A 110 23.00 -8.59 6.69
N LEU A 111 21.74 -8.20 6.44
CA LEU A 111 21.09 -8.35 5.14
C LEU A 111 22.13 -8.02 4.06
N GLY A 112 22.31 -8.93 3.10
CA GLY A 112 23.29 -8.71 2.03
C GLY A 112 23.02 -7.39 1.32
N ARG A 113 24.04 -6.67 0.85
CA ARG A 113 23.87 -5.36 0.20
C ARG A 113 22.84 -5.41 -0.94
N LEU A 114 22.82 -6.51 -1.70
CA LEU A 114 21.84 -6.75 -2.76
C LEU A 114 20.43 -7.00 -2.22
N GLN A 115 20.30 -7.68 -1.09
CA GLN A 115 19.03 -7.97 -0.42
C GLN A 115 18.39 -6.69 0.10
N VAL A 116 19.18 -5.81 0.73
CA VAL A 116 18.72 -4.48 1.18
C VAL A 116 18.28 -3.63 -0.01
N MET A 117 19.05 -3.62 -1.09
CA MET A 117 18.68 -2.88 -2.31
C MET A 117 17.40 -3.42 -2.95
N GLY A 118 17.23 -4.74 -3.03
CA GLY A 118 16.01 -5.37 -3.52
C GLY A 118 14.80 -5.05 -2.62
N PHE A 119 14.98 -5.08 -1.31
CA PHE A 119 13.95 -4.75 -0.33
C PHE A 119 13.51 -3.28 -0.42
N ILE A 120 14.45 -2.34 -0.41
CA ILE A 120 14.14 -0.91 -0.51
C ILE A 120 13.55 -0.59 -1.88
N GLY A 121 14.13 -1.12 -2.96
CA GLY A 121 13.65 -0.90 -4.32
C GLY A 121 12.21 -1.39 -4.53
N SER A 122 11.86 -2.52 -3.94
CA SER A 122 10.50 -3.07 -4.01
C SER A 122 9.49 -2.33 -3.13
N LEU A 123 9.91 -1.79 -1.98
CA LEU A 123 9.07 -0.85 -1.21
C LEU A 123 8.81 0.46 -1.97
N LEU A 124 9.81 1.00 -2.67
CA LEU A 124 9.63 2.18 -3.53
C LEU A 124 8.68 1.87 -4.70
N LEU A 125 8.82 0.70 -5.31
CA LEU A 125 7.90 0.24 -6.35
C LEU A 125 6.47 0.12 -5.81
N ALA A 126 6.31 -0.41 -4.59
CA ALA A 126 5.01 -0.51 -3.94
C ALA A 126 4.40 0.88 -3.65
N SER A 127 5.22 1.82 -3.16
CA SER A 127 4.79 3.20 -2.96
C SER A 127 4.38 3.89 -4.27
N ALA A 128 5.05 3.58 -5.39
CA ALA A 128 4.68 4.11 -6.70
C ALA A 128 3.30 3.62 -7.14
N GLY A 129 2.94 2.37 -6.85
CA GLY A 129 1.61 1.83 -7.15
C GLY A 129 0.48 2.54 -6.40
N VAL A 130 0.71 2.92 -5.13
CA VAL A 130 -0.23 3.75 -4.35
C VAL A 130 -0.36 5.15 -4.99
N MET A 131 0.77 5.75 -5.40
CA MET A 131 0.76 7.06 -6.04
C MET A 131 0.00 7.06 -7.37
N ILE A 132 0.17 6.01 -8.19
CA ILE A 132 -0.61 5.84 -9.43
C ILE A 132 -2.11 5.77 -9.11
N PHE A 133 -2.50 4.99 -8.10
CA PHE A 133 -3.91 4.88 -7.72
C PHE A 133 -4.52 6.22 -7.27
N ALA A 134 -3.75 7.02 -6.53
CA ALA A 134 -4.19 8.34 -6.08
C ALA A 134 -4.35 9.34 -7.22
N LEU A 135 -3.40 9.36 -8.16
CA LEU A 135 -3.34 10.35 -9.24
C LEU A 135 -4.27 10.02 -10.42
N PHE A 136 -4.47 8.75 -10.77
CA PHE A 136 -5.19 8.34 -11.99
C PHE A 136 -6.62 7.86 -11.72
N GLY A 137 -7.38 8.63 -10.95
CA GLY A 137 -8.77 8.27 -10.68
C GLY A 137 -9.76 8.62 -11.77
N PRO A 138 -10.99 8.09 -11.65
CA PRO A 138 -12.04 8.30 -12.64
C PRO A 138 -12.46 9.77 -12.67
N HIS A 139 -12.47 10.36 -13.87
CA HIS A 139 -13.14 11.63 -14.10
C HIS A 139 -14.65 11.39 -14.12
N PRO A 140 -15.47 12.20 -13.41
CA PRO A 140 -16.91 12.10 -13.53
C PRO A 140 -17.30 12.44 -14.98
N SER A 141 -17.70 11.42 -15.75
CA SER A 141 -18.26 11.60 -17.09
C SER A 141 -19.52 12.45 -16.97
N LYS A 142 -19.52 13.64 -17.60
CA LYS A 142 -20.72 14.48 -17.73
C LYS A 142 -21.60 13.93 -18.86
N GLU A 143 -22.23 12.79 -18.68
CA GLU A 143 -23.24 12.23 -19.60
C GLU A 143 -23.94 11.13 -18.78
N GLU A 144 -25.09 11.41 -18.15
CA GLU A 144 -26.39 11.44 -18.82
C GLU A 144 -27.32 12.42 -18.09
N SER A 145 -27.43 13.65 -18.62
CA SER A 145 -28.58 14.50 -18.32
C SER A 145 -29.75 13.92 -19.12
N PRO A 146 -30.90 13.57 -18.52
CA PRO A 146 -32.08 13.17 -19.27
C PRO A 146 -32.63 14.40 -20.01
N LYS A 147 -32.03 14.73 -21.15
CA LYS A 147 -32.55 15.70 -22.11
C LYS A 147 -33.44 14.92 -23.08
N GLY A 148 -34.67 14.70 -22.64
CA GLY A 148 -35.66 13.96 -23.41
C GLY A 148 -37.03 13.96 -22.77
N GLU A 149 -37.42 15.03 -22.08
CA GLU A 149 -38.83 15.26 -21.78
C GLU A 149 -39.49 15.67 -23.09
N THR A 150 -39.91 14.67 -23.86
CA THR A 150 -40.79 14.83 -25.01
C THR A 150 -42.09 15.42 -24.49
N ILE A 151 -42.31 16.70 -24.79
CA ILE A 151 -43.58 17.39 -24.63
C ILE A 151 -44.68 16.49 -25.24
N PRO A 152 -45.71 16.09 -24.48
CA PRO A 152 -46.80 15.32 -25.06
C PRO A 152 -47.48 16.18 -26.13
N PRO A 153 -47.79 15.64 -27.33
CA PRO A 153 -48.69 16.34 -28.23
C PRO A 153 -50.02 16.49 -27.51
N ASN A 154 -50.35 17.73 -27.14
CA ASN A 154 -51.66 18.12 -26.71
C ASN A 154 -52.64 17.74 -27.83
N GLY A 155 -53.30 16.60 -27.67
CA GLY A 155 -54.49 16.30 -28.40
C GLY A 155 -55.57 17.31 -28.04
N GLU A 156 -56.48 17.52 -28.98
CA GLU A 156 -57.79 18.12 -28.83
C GLU A 156 -57.98 19.63 -29.12
N ASN A 157 -58.54 19.85 -30.34
CA ASN A 157 -59.83 20.53 -30.59
C ASN A 157 -59.78 21.88 -31.32
N GLY A 158 -60.28 21.88 -32.57
CA GLY A 158 -60.59 23.05 -33.39
C GLY A 158 -60.76 22.71 -34.87
#